data_AF-A0A934XW08-F1
#
_entry.id   AF-A0A934XW08-F1
#
_cell.length_a   1.000
_cell.length_b   1.000
_cell.length_c   1.000
_cell.angle_alpha   90.00
_cell.angle_beta   90.00
_cell.angle_gamma   90.00
#
_symmetry.space_group_name_H-M   'P 1'
#
loop_
_entity.id
_entity.type
_entity.pdbx_description
1 polymer ?
#
loop_
_entity_poly.entity_id
_entity_poly.type
_entity_poly.pdbx_seq_one_letter_code
_entity_poly.pdbx_strand_id
1 'polypeptide(L)'
;MTTNSPTWADTLVHLLALASRLEDEGQYNLAKLTRAIADSLSRQAAYRMAAPIATDELAADLKQTAAALASLNVSAAARSALEQGADVMAGGSMPLITTIPHPHVCRTCGHLLLGAPETNCPTCGAWPGTYQRFMPNYWLDAFEPLAAIERLRQTPLDVATLLEGLTEAQLNQAPAGGGWAIRNVLTHLRDAQDVLAFRLDLFLQEEHPLLEAKAVWTWAANEGERPPTALEIFRTYRAARTETLHKLEQMPLTHWWRTGRHQEFGQVTLRQQASYFAAHELTHLSQIGVLRRTWPSNGPA
;
A
#
# COMPACT_ATOMS: atom_id res chain seq x y z
N MET A 1 34.30 21.05 26.93
CA MET A 1 33.10 21.28 26.11
C MET A 1 32.66 19.94 25.57
N THR A 2 31.70 19.28 26.23
CA THR A 2 31.13 18.02 25.76
C THR A 2 30.28 18.29 24.54
N THR A 3 30.83 18.06 23.35
CA THR A 3 30.05 18.05 22.11
C THR A 3 29.12 16.83 22.18
N ASN A 4 27.90 17.02 22.69
CA ASN A 4 26.85 16.03 22.53
C ASN A 4 26.70 15.80 21.03
N SER A 5 27.07 14.60 20.59
CA SER A 5 26.82 14.20 19.20
C SER A 5 25.31 14.29 18.97
N PRO A 6 24.84 14.88 17.87
CA PRO A 6 23.41 15.01 17.60
C PRO A 6 22.77 13.62 17.65
N THR A 7 21.62 13.53 18.31
CA THR A 7 20.85 12.29 18.31
C THR A 7 20.33 12.00 16.90
N TRP A 8 19.87 10.76 16.67
CA TRP A 8 19.21 10.41 15.41
C TRP A 8 18.00 11.33 15.14
N ALA A 9 17.25 11.71 16.18
CA ALA A 9 16.12 12.63 16.08
C ALA A 9 16.57 14.04 15.66
N ASP A 10 17.64 14.57 16.26
CA ASP A 10 18.19 15.89 15.90
C ASP A 10 18.64 15.92 14.44
N THR A 11 19.23 14.83 13.97
CA THR A 11 19.67 14.69 12.58
C THR A 11 18.48 14.69 11.61
N LEU A 12 17.39 13.97 11.92
CA LEU A 12 16.18 13.98 11.09
C LEU A 12 15.54 15.37 11.01
N VAL A 13 15.40 16.05 12.16
CA VAL A 13 14.85 17.41 12.21
C VAL A 13 15.72 18.37 11.39
N HIS A 14 17.05 18.25 11.50
CA HIS A 14 17.99 19.04 10.71
C HIS A 14 17.83 18.82 9.21
N LEU A 15 17.68 17.57 8.76
CA LEU A 15 17.47 17.24 7.34
C LEU A 15 16.19 17.89 6.80
N LEU A 16 15.07 17.77 7.52
CA LEU A 16 13.81 18.37 7.08
C LEU A 16 13.89 19.90 7.04
N ALA A 17 14.48 20.53 8.05
CA ALA A 17 14.69 21.99 8.06
C ALA A 17 15.63 22.46 6.94
N LEU A 18 16.71 21.74 6.68
CA LEU A 18 17.64 22.03 5.60
C LEU A 18 16.94 21.90 4.24
N ALA A 19 16.12 20.86 4.05
CA ALA A 19 15.37 20.69 2.82
C ALA A 19 14.40 21.83 2.53
N SER A 20 13.74 22.40 3.55
CA SER A 20 12.87 23.57 3.38
C SER A 20 13.68 24.80 2.95
N ARG A 21 14.78 25.11 3.66
CA ARG A 21 15.66 26.24 3.30
C ARG A 21 16.23 26.12 1.89
N LEU A 22 16.62 24.90 1.49
CA LEU A 22 17.11 24.64 0.13
C LEU A 22 16.02 24.89 -0.91
N GLU A 23 14.76 24.52 -0.65
CA GLU A 23 13.65 24.81 -1.56
C GLU A 23 13.40 26.32 -1.69
N ASP A 24 13.44 27.06 -0.58
CA ASP A 24 13.26 28.52 -0.56
C ASP A 24 14.34 29.25 -1.39
N GLU A 25 15.56 28.71 -1.42
CA GLU A 25 16.69 29.21 -2.23
C GLU A 25 16.72 28.64 -3.66
N GLY A 26 15.66 27.95 -4.09
CA GLY A 26 15.55 27.35 -5.43
C GLY A 26 16.45 26.13 -5.67
N GLN A 27 17.09 25.59 -4.64
CA GLN A 27 17.97 24.41 -4.69
C GLN A 27 17.19 23.09 -4.67
N TYR A 28 16.22 22.94 -5.58
CA TYR A 28 15.24 21.84 -5.56
C TYR A 28 15.87 20.43 -5.58
N ASN A 29 16.98 20.24 -6.29
CA ASN A 29 17.65 18.93 -6.35
C ASN A 29 18.32 18.54 -5.04
N LEU A 30 18.89 19.51 -4.32
CA LEU A 30 19.41 19.27 -2.98
C LEU A 30 18.25 19.07 -2.00
N ALA A 31 17.22 19.91 -2.05
CA ALA A 31 16.05 19.81 -1.20
C ALA A 31 15.37 18.43 -1.28
N LYS A 32 15.13 17.91 -2.50
CA LYS A 32 14.51 16.58 -2.68
C LYS A 32 15.42 15.45 -2.21
N LEU A 33 16.74 15.56 -2.41
CA LEU A 33 17.69 14.57 -1.91
C LEU A 33 17.71 14.55 -0.37
N THR A 34 17.72 15.72 0.28
CA THR A 34 17.72 15.83 1.73
C THR A 34 16.45 15.22 2.35
N ARG A 35 15.27 15.42 1.75
CA ARG A 35 14.03 14.73 2.19
C ARG A 35 14.11 13.22 2.00
N ALA A 36 14.65 12.76 0.88
CA ALA A 36 14.81 11.33 0.61
C ALA A 36 15.76 10.66 1.61
N ILE A 37 16.82 11.35 2.06
CA ILE A 37 17.72 10.85 3.10
C ILE A 37 16.97 10.71 4.44
N ALA A 38 16.14 11.71 4.82
CA ALA A 38 15.32 11.62 6.03
C ALA A 38 14.36 10.42 5.99
N ASP A 39 13.61 10.26 4.88
CA ASP A 39 12.70 9.12 4.69
C ASP A 39 13.46 7.78 4.69
N SER A 40 14.62 7.70 4.02
CA SER A 40 15.47 6.50 4.00
C SER A 40 15.93 6.11 5.41
N LEU A 41 16.41 7.05 6.21
CA LEU A 41 16.84 6.79 7.59
C LEU A 41 15.68 6.31 8.47
N SER A 42 14.51 6.94 8.34
CA SER A 42 13.28 6.53 9.03
C SER A 42 12.86 5.11 8.63
N ARG A 43 12.86 4.77 7.34
CA ARG A 43 12.50 3.43 6.85
C ARG A 43 13.50 2.36 7.29
N GLN A 44 14.79 2.65 7.27
CA GLN A 44 15.81 1.72 7.75
C GLN A 44 15.67 1.42 9.24
N ALA A 45 15.37 2.44 10.05
CA ALA A 45 15.10 2.26 11.48
C ALA A 45 13.82 1.43 11.70
N ALA A 46 12.73 1.79 11.00
CA ALA A 46 11.44 1.11 11.10
C ALA A 46 11.51 -0.36 10.64
N TYR A 47 12.23 -0.65 9.55
CA TYR A 47 12.37 -2.01 9.01
C TYR A 47 12.95 -2.99 10.04
N ARG A 48 13.82 -2.52 10.93
CA ARG A 48 14.40 -3.36 12.01
C ARG A 48 13.40 -3.70 13.10
N MET A 49 12.32 -2.94 13.22
CA MET A 49 11.27 -3.08 14.23
C MET A 49 10.01 -3.78 13.68
N ALA A 50 9.80 -3.72 12.37
CA ALA A 50 8.58 -4.17 11.70
C ALA A 50 8.48 -5.70 11.55
N ALA A 51 8.41 -6.41 12.67
CA ALA A 51 8.01 -7.81 12.69
C ALA A 51 6.49 -7.94 12.52
N PRO A 52 5.98 -8.93 11.77
CA PRO A 52 4.55 -9.24 11.77
C PRO A 52 4.09 -9.61 13.18
N ILE A 53 2.97 -9.01 13.62
CA ILE A 53 2.33 -9.28 14.92
C ILE A 53 0.86 -9.68 14.70
N ALA A 54 0.24 -10.30 15.70
CA ALA A 54 -1.17 -10.69 15.62
C ALA A 54 -2.09 -9.46 15.57
N THR A 55 -3.34 -9.63 15.10
CA THR A 55 -4.27 -8.50 14.89
C THR A 55 -4.67 -7.82 16.20
N ASP A 56 -4.86 -8.59 17.26
CA ASP A 56 -5.14 -8.11 18.62
C ASP A 56 -3.93 -7.36 19.21
N GLU A 57 -2.71 -7.87 19.00
CA GLU A 57 -1.48 -7.18 19.36
C GLU A 57 -1.33 -5.85 18.60
N LEU A 58 -1.68 -5.82 17.32
CA LEU A 58 -1.65 -4.61 16.50
C LEU A 58 -2.68 -3.57 16.97
N ALA A 59 -3.89 -4.00 17.34
CA ALA A 59 -4.89 -3.11 17.92
C ALA A 59 -4.43 -2.52 19.26
N ALA A 60 -3.76 -3.32 20.10
CA ALA A 60 -3.17 -2.84 21.35
C ALA A 60 -2.05 -1.82 21.10
N ASP A 61 -1.17 -2.09 20.12
CA ASP A 61 -0.07 -1.19 19.73
C ASP A 61 -0.59 0.16 19.21
N LEU A 62 -1.66 0.16 18.43
CA LEU A 62 -2.32 1.40 17.98
C LEU A 62 -2.79 2.27 19.16
N LYS A 63 -3.41 1.66 20.18
CA LYS A 63 -3.87 2.36 21.38
C LYS A 63 -2.71 2.90 22.21
N GLN A 64 -1.67 2.10 22.40
CA GLN A 64 -0.45 2.53 23.10
C GLN A 64 0.21 3.70 22.37
N THR A 65 0.28 3.63 21.05
CA THR A 65 0.83 4.70 20.21
C THR A 65 -0.01 5.97 20.30
N ALA A 66 -1.34 5.87 20.21
CA ALA A 66 -2.24 7.03 20.36
C ALA A 66 -2.05 7.76 21.71
N ALA A 67 -1.85 7.01 22.80
CA ALA A 67 -1.54 7.57 24.12
C ALA A 67 -0.17 8.26 24.14
N ALA A 68 0.87 7.65 23.57
CA ALA A 68 2.20 8.25 23.49
C ALA A 68 2.21 9.56 22.69
N LEU A 69 1.46 9.63 21.59
CA LEU A 69 1.34 10.80 20.74
C LEU A 69 0.73 12.02 21.46
N ALA A 70 0.01 11.82 22.56
CA ALA A 70 -0.51 12.92 23.37
C ALA A 70 0.62 13.80 23.95
N SER A 71 1.78 13.20 24.23
CA SER A 71 2.96 13.93 24.71
C SER A 71 3.70 14.73 23.62
N LEU A 72 3.36 14.49 22.35
CA LEU A 72 4.05 15.06 21.17
C LEU A 72 3.20 16.11 20.45
N ASN A 73 2.15 16.64 21.08
CA ASN A 73 1.24 17.66 20.53
C ASN A 73 0.55 17.26 19.21
N VAL A 74 0.36 15.96 18.97
CA VAL A 74 -0.47 15.48 17.84
C VAL A 74 -1.95 15.75 18.13
N SER A 75 -2.69 16.17 17.11
CA SER A 75 -4.08 16.61 17.27
C SER A 75 -4.96 15.54 17.92
N ALA A 76 -5.90 15.97 18.76
CA ALA A 76 -6.83 15.05 19.43
C ALA A 76 -7.66 14.26 18.42
N ALA A 77 -8.02 14.86 17.29
CA ALA A 77 -8.72 14.19 16.19
C ALA A 77 -7.89 13.03 15.61
N ALA A 78 -6.58 13.23 15.35
CA ALA A 78 -5.72 12.17 14.84
C ALA A 78 -5.54 11.02 15.84
N ARG A 79 -5.36 11.35 17.13
CA ARG A 79 -5.25 10.33 18.19
C ARG A 79 -6.55 9.54 18.36
N SER A 80 -7.69 10.22 18.37
CA SER A 80 -9.00 9.56 18.45
C SER A 80 -9.29 8.68 17.24
N ALA A 81 -8.87 9.08 16.02
CA ALA A 81 -9.00 8.25 14.84
C ALA A 81 -8.19 6.94 14.93
N LEU A 82 -6.99 6.98 15.54
CA LEU A 82 -6.19 5.78 15.81
C LEU A 82 -6.87 4.85 16.82
N GLU A 83 -7.41 5.40 17.91
CA GLU A 83 -8.14 4.63 18.93
C GLU A 83 -9.40 3.97 18.36
N GLN A 84 -10.20 4.72 17.61
CA GLN A 84 -11.39 4.20 16.92
C GLN A 84 -11.03 3.12 15.89
N GLY A 85 -9.95 3.33 15.13
CA GLY A 85 -9.43 2.33 14.20
C GLY A 85 -9.04 1.04 14.91
N ALA A 86 -8.37 1.14 16.06
CA ALA A 86 -8.00 -0.01 16.88
C ALA A 86 -9.22 -0.79 17.39
N ASP A 87 -10.28 -0.10 17.84
CA ASP A 87 -11.52 -0.73 18.29
C ASP A 87 -12.23 -1.47 17.14
N VAL A 88 -12.31 -0.85 15.96
CA VAL A 88 -12.89 -1.47 14.76
C VAL A 88 -12.12 -2.74 14.37
N MET A 89 -10.79 -2.68 14.40
CA MET A 89 -9.92 -3.83 14.10
C MET A 89 -10.08 -4.96 15.13
N ALA A 90 -10.12 -4.62 16.42
CA ALA A 90 -10.35 -5.59 17.49
C ALA A 90 -11.72 -6.27 17.38
N GLY A 91 -12.71 -5.57 16.81
CA GLY A 91 -14.03 -6.12 16.47
C GLY A 91 -14.07 -6.95 15.17
N GLY A 92 -12.93 -7.21 14.52
CA GLY A 92 -12.84 -8.00 13.29
C GLY A 92 -13.30 -7.26 12.03
N SER A 93 -13.43 -5.94 12.09
CA SER A 93 -13.84 -5.09 10.97
C SER A 93 -12.71 -4.21 10.47
N MET A 94 -12.85 -3.66 9.26
CA MET A 94 -11.88 -2.73 8.68
C MET A 94 -12.28 -1.27 8.96
N PRO A 95 -11.34 -0.41 9.41
CA PRO A 95 -11.58 1.02 9.51
C PRO A 95 -11.90 1.62 8.14
N LEU A 96 -12.98 2.41 8.07
CA LEU A 96 -13.43 3.03 6.82
C LEU A 96 -12.95 4.48 6.71
N ILE A 97 -12.98 5.04 5.50
CA ILE A 97 -12.59 6.44 5.23
C ILE A 97 -13.44 7.46 5.99
N THR A 98 -14.66 7.07 6.38
CA THR A 98 -15.56 7.88 7.20
C THR A 98 -15.09 8.00 8.64
N THR A 99 -14.36 6.99 9.14
CA THR A 99 -13.78 6.97 10.50
C THR A 99 -12.39 7.59 10.50
N ILE A 100 -11.60 7.33 9.45
CA ILE A 100 -10.23 7.85 9.30
C ILE A 100 -10.12 8.57 7.95
N PRO A 101 -10.54 9.85 7.87
CA PRO A 101 -10.45 10.63 6.64
C PRO A 101 -9.00 10.83 6.18
N HIS A 102 -8.81 11.24 4.92
CA HIS A 102 -7.47 11.47 4.38
C HIS A 102 -6.67 12.48 5.23
N PRO A 103 -5.48 12.09 5.73
CA PRO A 103 -4.62 13.00 6.45
C PRO A 103 -3.94 13.99 5.50
N HIS A 104 -3.83 15.24 5.96
CA HIS A 104 -3.12 16.30 5.27
C HIS A 104 -2.16 16.98 6.26
N VAL A 105 -0.89 17.12 5.86
CA VAL A 105 0.14 17.77 6.66
C VAL A 105 0.56 19.07 5.98
N CYS A 106 0.53 20.17 6.72
CA CYS A 106 1.03 21.46 6.23
C CYS A 106 2.54 21.34 5.93
N ARG A 107 2.94 21.56 4.68
CA ARG A 107 4.36 21.47 4.27
C ARG A 107 5.26 22.49 4.96
N THR A 108 4.70 23.58 5.49
CA THR A 108 5.44 24.65 6.15
C THR A 108 5.75 24.32 7.62
N CYS A 109 4.72 23.95 8.40
CA CYS A 109 4.86 23.83 9.86
C CYS A 109 4.48 22.45 10.42
N GLY A 110 4.09 21.49 9.59
CA GLY A 110 3.73 20.15 10.02
C GLY A 110 2.34 20.01 10.66
N HIS A 111 1.49 21.05 10.60
CA HIS A 111 0.12 20.96 11.12
C HIS A 111 -0.65 19.84 10.42
N LEU A 112 -1.12 18.85 11.18
CA LEU A 112 -1.87 17.70 10.69
C LEU A 112 -3.38 17.95 10.84
N LEU A 113 -4.11 17.83 9.73
CA LEU A 113 -5.58 17.72 9.73
C LEU A 113 -6.04 16.39 9.14
N LEU A 114 -7.25 15.98 9.51
CA LEU A 114 -7.99 14.89 8.86
C LEU A 114 -9.11 15.49 8.02
N GLY A 115 -9.18 15.10 6.74
CA GLY A 115 -10.09 15.70 5.77
C GLY A 115 -9.40 16.74 4.88
N ALA A 116 -10.13 17.28 3.90
CA ALA A 116 -9.59 18.27 2.98
C ALA A 116 -9.40 19.63 3.69
N PRO A 117 -8.26 20.32 3.49
CA PRO A 117 -8.08 21.66 4.02
C PRO A 117 -9.00 22.65 3.31
N GLU A 118 -9.86 23.35 4.06
CA GLU A 118 -10.76 24.38 3.54
C GLU A 118 -10.29 25.80 3.88
N THR A 119 -9.47 25.94 4.92
CA THR A 119 -8.96 27.21 5.44
C THR A 119 -7.45 27.19 5.56
N ASN A 120 -6.84 28.39 5.66
CA ASN A 120 -5.41 28.51 5.86
C ASN A 120 -4.97 27.82 7.16
N CYS A 121 -3.74 27.32 7.15
CA CYS A 121 -3.14 26.65 8.30
C CYS A 121 -3.21 27.54 9.54
N PRO A 122 -3.82 27.08 10.65
CA PRO A 122 -4.00 27.90 11.84
C PRO A 122 -2.68 28.18 12.56
N THR A 123 -1.61 27.42 12.24
CA THR A 123 -0.30 27.57 12.88
C THR A 123 0.60 28.57 12.15
N CYS A 124 0.61 28.58 10.82
CA CYS A 124 1.55 29.41 10.04
C CYS A 124 0.89 30.24 8.93
N GLY A 125 -0.43 30.17 8.74
CA GLY A 125 -1.16 30.91 7.71
C GLY A 125 -1.00 30.36 6.28
N ALA A 126 -0.31 29.23 6.09
CA ALA A 126 -0.13 28.61 4.77
C ALA A 126 -1.48 28.26 4.12
N TRP A 127 -1.59 28.48 2.81
CA TRP A 127 -2.84 28.27 2.07
C TRP A 127 -3.20 26.77 1.94
N PRO A 128 -4.49 26.41 1.87
CA PRO A 128 -4.97 25.03 1.78
C PRO A 128 -4.26 24.17 0.72
N GLY A 129 -4.02 24.73 -0.47
CA GLY A 129 -3.38 24.04 -1.59
C GLY A 129 -1.93 23.64 -1.35
N THR A 130 -1.31 24.08 -0.24
CA THR A 130 0.08 23.75 0.10
C THR A 130 0.21 22.53 1.02
N TYR A 131 -0.89 21.95 1.49
CA TYR A 131 -0.84 20.75 2.32
C TYR A 131 -0.42 19.52 1.49
N GLN A 132 0.39 18.65 2.09
CA GLN A 132 0.67 17.33 1.55
C GLN A 132 -0.43 16.38 2.00
N ARG A 133 -1.17 15.81 1.04
CA ARG A 133 -2.08 14.69 1.28
C ARG A 133 -1.28 13.40 1.46
N PHE A 134 -1.66 12.60 2.46
CA PHE A 134 -1.15 11.24 2.65
C PHE A 134 -2.17 10.24 2.09
N MET A 135 -1.76 9.49 1.08
CA MET A 135 -2.63 8.55 0.38
C MET A 135 -2.76 7.23 1.16
N PRO A 136 -3.91 6.51 1.06
CA PRO A 136 -4.13 5.24 1.76
C PRO A 136 -3.05 4.19 1.50
N ASN A 137 -2.46 4.23 0.30
CA ASN A 137 -1.28 3.47 -0.03
C ASN A 137 -0.39 4.32 -0.95
N TYR A 138 0.93 4.11 -0.88
CA TYR A 138 1.91 4.87 -1.64
C TYR A 138 1.76 4.73 -3.17
N TRP A 139 1.04 3.70 -3.63
CA TRP A 139 1.05 3.29 -5.03
C TRP A 139 -0.30 3.53 -5.72
N LEU A 140 -1.20 4.25 -5.04
CA LEU A 140 -2.56 4.48 -5.51
C LEU A 140 -2.55 5.22 -6.86
N ASP A 141 -1.55 6.06 -7.11
CA ASP A 141 -1.39 6.83 -8.33
C ASP A 141 -0.01 6.67 -8.99
N ALA A 142 0.74 5.61 -8.64
CA ALA A 142 2.08 5.33 -9.15
C ALA A 142 2.15 5.14 -10.67
N PHE A 143 1.08 4.67 -11.31
CA PHE A 143 1.05 4.39 -12.73
C PHE A 143 0.00 5.21 -13.48
N GLU A 144 0.43 5.73 -14.63
CA GLU A 144 -0.45 6.20 -15.70
C GLU A 144 -1.05 5.01 -16.47
N PRO A 145 -2.16 5.19 -17.21
CA PRO A 145 -2.89 4.10 -17.87
C PRO A 145 -2.03 3.06 -18.60
N LEU A 146 -1.15 3.51 -19.50
CA LEU A 146 -0.30 2.60 -20.29
C LEU A 146 0.73 1.87 -19.43
N ALA A 147 1.30 2.53 -18.42
CA ALA A 147 2.24 1.91 -17.50
C ALA A 147 1.56 0.89 -16.59
N ALA A 148 0.30 1.13 -16.19
CA ALA A 148 -0.50 0.18 -15.44
C ALA A 148 -0.80 -1.06 -16.28
N ILE A 149 -1.25 -0.90 -17.54
CA ILE A 149 -1.47 -2.02 -18.47
C ILE A 149 -0.20 -2.86 -18.62
N GLU A 150 0.93 -2.20 -18.91
CA GLU A 150 2.20 -2.91 -19.11
C GLU A 150 2.61 -3.68 -17.86
N ARG A 151 2.44 -3.08 -16.67
CA ARG A 151 2.74 -3.76 -15.42
C ARG A 151 1.84 -4.97 -15.18
N LEU A 152 0.53 -4.82 -15.35
CA LEU A 152 -0.44 -5.91 -15.21
C LEU A 152 -0.18 -7.04 -16.21
N ARG A 153 0.34 -6.72 -17.41
CA ARG A 153 0.77 -7.69 -18.43
C ARG A 153 2.04 -8.44 -18.04
N GLN A 154 3.01 -7.73 -17.45
CA GLN A 154 4.31 -8.29 -17.09
C GLN A 154 4.24 -9.21 -15.86
N THR A 155 3.48 -8.84 -14.82
CA THR A 155 3.49 -9.57 -13.54
C THR A 155 3.26 -11.09 -13.67
N PRO A 156 2.26 -11.60 -14.43
CA PRO A 156 2.09 -13.03 -14.59
C PRO A 156 3.26 -13.71 -15.30
N LEU A 157 4.01 -13.02 -16.16
CA LEU A 157 5.21 -13.58 -16.79
C LEU A 157 6.33 -13.73 -15.76
N ASP A 158 6.53 -12.72 -14.92
CA ASP A 158 7.51 -12.77 -13.83
C ASP A 158 7.18 -13.89 -12.84
N VAL A 159 5.89 -14.06 -12.49
CA VAL A 159 5.42 -15.18 -11.67
C VAL A 159 5.73 -16.51 -12.37
N ALA A 160 5.44 -16.66 -13.67
CA ALA A 160 5.72 -17.91 -14.39
C ALA A 160 7.19 -18.32 -14.27
N THR A 161 8.12 -17.38 -14.49
CA THR A 161 9.56 -17.61 -14.35
C THR A 161 9.93 -18.01 -12.92
N LEU A 162 9.33 -17.38 -11.90
CA LEU A 162 9.57 -17.75 -10.50
C LEU A 162 9.06 -19.16 -10.14
N LEU A 163 8.04 -19.67 -10.83
CA LEU A 163 7.49 -21.01 -10.60
C LEU A 163 8.24 -22.11 -11.36
N GLU A 164 9.10 -21.78 -12.32
CA GLU A 164 9.79 -22.77 -13.16
C GLU A 164 10.58 -23.79 -12.33
N GLY A 165 10.38 -25.08 -12.63
CA GLY A 165 11.06 -26.19 -11.99
C GLY A 165 10.58 -26.53 -10.57
N LEU A 166 9.59 -25.83 -10.02
CA LEU A 166 9.01 -26.17 -8.72
C LEU A 166 7.98 -27.31 -8.83
N THR A 167 8.06 -28.24 -7.90
CA THR A 167 7.07 -29.31 -7.70
C THR A 167 5.89 -28.79 -6.89
N GLU A 168 4.73 -29.45 -7.00
CA GLU A 168 3.55 -29.11 -6.21
C GLU A 168 3.85 -29.13 -4.70
N ALA A 169 4.64 -30.09 -4.21
CA ALA A 169 5.03 -30.15 -2.81
C ALA A 169 5.78 -28.88 -2.35
N GLN A 170 6.69 -28.36 -3.18
CA GLN A 170 7.43 -27.12 -2.89
C GLN A 170 6.50 -25.90 -2.92
N LEU A 171 5.57 -25.84 -3.88
CA LEU A 171 4.58 -24.76 -3.97
C LEU A 171 3.65 -24.70 -2.75
N ASN A 172 3.43 -25.84 -2.11
CA ASN A 172 2.60 -25.98 -0.91
C ASN A 172 3.37 -25.81 0.41
N GLN A 173 4.70 -25.74 0.39
CA GLN A 173 5.49 -25.69 1.61
C GLN A 173 5.47 -24.29 2.24
N ALA A 174 4.96 -24.20 3.46
CA ALA A 174 4.99 -22.97 4.25
C ALA A 174 6.42 -22.65 4.74
N PRO A 175 6.79 -21.36 4.90
CA PRO A 175 8.06 -20.97 5.49
C PRO A 175 8.18 -21.44 6.95
N ALA A 176 9.39 -21.74 7.42
CA ALA A 176 9.64 -22.25 8.78
C ALA A 176 9.21 -21.26 9.90
N GLY A 177 9.19 -19.96 9.61
CA GLY A 177 8.73 -18.92 10.54
C GLY A 177 7.22 -18.61 10.45
N GLY A 178 6.45 -19.44 9.76
CA GLY A 178 5.06 -19.15 9.43
C GLY A 178 4.91 -18.21 8.22
N GLY A 179 3.66 -17.90 7.87
CA GLY A 179 3.31 -17.10 6.71
C GLY A 179 2.85 -17.92 5.50
N TRP A 180 2.69 -17.24 4.36
CA TRP A 180 2.13 -17.82 3.14
C TRP A 180 3.15 -18.68 2.39
N ALA A 181 2.72 -19.88 1.99
CA ALA A 181 3.40 -20.64 0.94
C ALA A 181 3.17 -19.97 -0.43
N ILE A 182 3.94 -20.37 -1.45
CA ILE A 182 3.78 -19.83 -2.82
C ILE A 182 2.34 -20.01 -3.31
N ARG A 183 1.71 -21.16 -3.02
CA ARG A 183 0.29 -21.39 -3.32
C ARG A 183 -0.65 -20.32 -2.77
N ASN A 184 -0.44 -19.86 -1.54
CA ASN A 184 -1.30 -18.86 -0.90
C ASN A 184 -1.10 -17.50 -1.57
N VAL A 185 0.14 -17.19 -1.95
CA VAL A 185 0.43 -15.99 -2.74
C VAL A 185 -0.28 -16.06 -4.10
N LEU A 186 -0.25 -17.19 -4.79
CA LEU A 186 -0.96 -17.36 -6.06
C LEU A 186 -2.47 -17.25 -5.90
N THR A 187 -3.04 -17.81 -4.82
CA THR A 187 -4.46 -17.64 -4.48
C THR A 187 -4.79 -16.17 -4.27
N HIS A 188 -3.99 -15.45 -3.48
CA HIS A 188 -4.19 -14.02 -3.22
C HIS A 188 -4.10 -13.18 -4.49
N LEU A 189 -3.15 -13.48 -5.38
CA LEU A 189 -3.05 -12.80 -6.69
C LEU A 189 -4.28 -13.04 -7.57
N ARG A 190 -4.80 -14.28 -7.60
CA ARG A 190 -6.03 -14.63 -8.31
C ARG A 190 -7.23 -13.88 -7.72
N ASP A 191 -7.39 -13.90 -6.40
CA ASP A 191 -8.52 -13.24 -5.73
C ASP A 191 -8.46 -11.71 -5.92
N ALA A 192 -7.27 -11.11 -5.80
CA ALA A 192 -7.06 -9.68 -6.06
C ALA A 192 -7.38 -9.31 -7.52
N GLN A 193 -7.02 -10.18 -8.46
CA GLN A 193 -7.37 -10.03 -9.87
C GLN A 193 -8.88 -10.06 -10.11
N ASP A 194 -9.60 -10.96 -9.45
CA ASP A 194 -11.07 -11.03 -9.56
C ASP A 194 -11.72 -9.76 -9.01
N VAL A 195 -11.20 -9.20 -7.91
CA VAL A 195 -11.66 -7.90 -7.39
C VAL A 195 -11.40 -6.76 -8.39
N LEU A 196 -10.22 -6.73 -9.02
CA LEU A 196 -9.93 -5.73 -10.06
C LEU A 196 -10.89 -5.86 -11.25
N ALA A 197 -11.11 -7.08 -11.75
CA ALA A 197 -11.99 -7.34 -12.88
C ALA A 197 -13.43 -6.91 -12.56
N PHE A 198 -13.95 -7.27 -11.38
CA PHE A 198 -15.26 -6.87 -10.91
C PHE A 198 -15.40 -5.34 -10.81
N ARG A 199 -14.40 -4.66 -10.21
CA ARG A 199 -14.42 -3.20 -10.08
C ARG A 199 -14.34 -2.51 -11.43
N LEU A 200 -13.54 -3.04 -12.38
CA LEU A 200 -13.50 -2.53 -13.75
C LEU A 200 -14.89 -2.59 -14.39
N ASP A 201 -15.59 -3.71 -14.26
CA ASP A 201 -16.95 -3.85 -14.80
C ASP A 201 -17.92 -2.84 -14.16
N LEU A 202 -17.84 -2.61 -12.84
CA LEU A 202 -18.62 -1.55 -12.17
C LEU A 202 -18.32 -0.16 -12.75
N PHE A 203 -17.06 0.19 -12.95
CA PHE A 203 -16.69 1.49 -13.55
C PHE A 203 -17.23 1.65 -14.97
N LEU A 204 -17.33 0.55 -15.73
CA LEU A 204 -17.83 0.58 -17.11
C LEU A 204 -19.37 0.63 -17.17
N GLN A 205 -20.07 0.10 -16.17
CA GLN A 205 -21.53 -0.04 -16.17
C GLN A 205 -22.24 1.06 -15.37
N GLU A 206 -21.60 1.61 -14.33
CA GLU A 206 -22.23 2.55 -13.40
C GLU A 206 -21.54 3.91 -13.40
N GLU A 207 -22.31 4.96 -13.15
CA GLU A 207 -21.78 6.28 -12.81
C GLU A 207 -21.53 6.34 -11.29
N HIS A 208 -20.29 6.62 -10.89
CA HIS A 208 -19.88 6.71 -9.49
C HIS A 208 -20.16 5.46 -8.64
N PRO A 209 -19.68 4.26 -9.07
CA PRO A 209 -19.95 3.01 -8.36
C PRO A 209 -19.44 3.04 -6.91
N LEU A 210 -20.16 2.34 -6.04
CA LEU A 210 -19.70 2.05 -4.69
C LEU A 210 -18.76 0.84 -4.74
N LEU A 211 -17.50 1.04 -4.33
CA LEU A 211 -16.51 -0.02 -4.25
C LEU A 211 -16.41 -0.51 -2.81
N GLU A 212 -16.90 -1.72 -2.57
CA GLU A 212 -16.86 -2.36 -1.27
C GLU A 212 -15.42 -2.64 -0.81
N ALA A 213 -15.17 -2.47 0.48
CA ALA A 213 -13.95 -2.91 1.14
C ALA A 213 -13.88 -4.44 1.13
N LYS A 214 -12.76 -5.01 0.70
CA LYS A 214 -12.56 -6.47 0.64
C LYS A 214 -11.24 -6.82 1.32
N ALA A 215 -11.32 -7.59 2.40
CA ALA A 215 -10.16 -8.10 3.13
C ALA A 215 -9.53 -9.30 2.42
N VAL A 216 -9.12 -9.15 1.16
CA VAL A 216 -8.71 -10.25 0.26
C VAL A 216 -7.59 -11.11 0.86
N TRP A 217 -6.70 -10.51 1.65
CA TRP A 217 -5.62 -11.24 2.35
C TRP A 217 -6.14 -12.30 3.34
N THR A 218 -7.36 -12.17 3.85
CA THR A 218 -7.96 -13.18 4.74
C THR A 218 -8.44 -14.42 3.98
N TRP A 219 -8.69 -14.31 2.67
CA TRP A 219 -9.23 -15.40 1.85
C TRP A 219 -8.16 -16.41 1.46
N ALA A 220 -6.92 -15.95 1.25
CA ALA A 220 -5.78 -16.79 0.87
C ALA A 220 -5.43 -17.90 1.88
N ALA A 221 -5.89 -17.75 3.13
CA ALA A 221 -5.73 -18.75 4.20
C ALA A 221 -6.91 -19.74 4.30
N ASN A 222 -7.98 -19.53 3.55
CA ASN A 222 -9.15 -20.42 3.57
C ASN A 222 -8.85 -21.71 2.78
N GLU A 223 -8.59 -22.79 3.50
CA GLU A 223 -8.22 -24.08 2.89
C GLU A 223 -9.39 -24.83 2.23
N GLY A 224 -10.64 -24.41 2.49
CA GLY A 224 -11.84 -25.09 2.03
C GLY A 224 -12.13 -25.00 0.53
N GLU A 225 -11.47 -24.07 -0.18
CA GLU A 225 -11.73 -23.78 -1.61
C GLU A 225 -10.57 -24.18 -2.53
N ARG A 226 -9.74 -25.17 -2.17
CA ARG A 226 -8.60 -25.59 -3.00
C ARG A 226 -9.04 -26.00 -4.42
N PRO A 227 -8.70 -25.25 -5.49
CA PRO A 227 -8.50 -25.88 -6.79
C PRO A 227 -7.38 -26.93 -6.64
N PRO A 228 -7.32 -27.97 -7.49
CA PRO A 228 -6.49 -29.13 -7.21
C PRO A 228 -4.99 -28.82 -7.03
N THR A 229 -4.45 -27.83 -7.73
CA THR A 229 -3.02 -27.49 -7.72
C THR A 229 -2.71 -25.98 -7.76
N ALA A 230 -1.53 -25.60 -7.27
CA ALA A 230 -1.01 -24.22 -7.37
C ALA A 230 -0.92 -23.73 -8.83
N LEU A 231 -0.60 -24.62 -9.77
CA LEU A 231 -0.53 -24.27 -11.19
C LEU A 231 -1.91 -24.01 -11.80
N GLU A 232 -2.97 -24.66 -11.34
CA GLU A 232 -4.33 -24.36 -11.80
C GLU A 232 -4.81 -22.99 -11.28
N ILE A 233 -4.53 -22.65 -10.02
CA ILE A 233 -4.78 -21.31 -9.49
C ILE A 233 -4.09 -20.26 -10.37
N PHE A 234 -2.83 -20.49 -10.71
CA PHE A 234 -2.07 -19.59 -11.57
C PHE A 234 -2.63 -19.49 -13.00
N ARG A 235 -3.10 -20.59 -13.58
CA ARG A 235 -3.78 -20.57 -14.89
C ARG A 235 -5.06 -19.74 -14.86
N THR A 236 -5.87 -19.88 -13.81
CA THR A 236 -7.08 -19.07 -13.62
C THR A 236 -6.75 -17.58 -13.52
N TYR A 237 -5.75 -17.23 -12.71
CA TYR A 237 -5.25 -15.85 -12.62
C TYR A 237 -4.83 -15.31 -13.99
N ARG A 238 -4.06 -16.07 -14.78
CA ARG A 238 -3.61 -15.65 -16.12
C ARG A 238 -4.76 -15.47 -17.11
N ALA A 239 -5.77 -16.35 -17.08
CA ALA A 239 -6.94 -16.23 -17.93
C ALA A 239 -7.74 -14.96 -17.62
N ALA A 240 -8.06 -14.74 -16.33
CA ALA A 240 -8.76 -13.53 -15.87
C ALA A 240 -7.98 -12.25 -16.18
N ARG A 241 -6.65 -12.28 -16.03
CA ARG A 241 -5.75 -11.16 -16.38
C ARG A 241 -5.84 -10.83 -17.87
N THR A 242 -5.86 -11.84 -18.74
CA THR A 242 -5.92 -11.63 -20.21
C THR A 242 -7.21 -10.92 -20.60
N GLU A 243 -8.35 -11.34 -20.03
CA GLU A 243 -9.63 -10.66 -20.26
C GLU A 243 -9.63 -9.23 -19.74
N THR A 244 -9.10 -9.01 -18.54
CA THR A 244 -9.01 -7.67 -17.94
C THR A 244 -8.14 -6.73 -18.78
N LEU A 245 -7.00 -7.20 -19.28
CA LEU A 245 -6.13 -6.42 -20.16
C LEU A 245 -6.86 -6.04 -21.45
N HIS A 246 -7.60 -6.98 -22.05
CA HIS A 246 -8.39 -6.71 -23.24
C HIS A 246 -9.40 -5.58 -23.02
N LYS A 247 -10.15 -5.62 -21.91
CA LYS A 247 -11.09 -4.55 -21.54
C LYS A 247 -10.37 -3.20 -21.32
N LEU A 248 -9.26 -3.20 -20.59
CA LEU A 248 -8.48 -1.99 -20.29
C LEU A 248 -7.87 -1.34 -21.55
N GLU A 249 -7.47 -2.15 -22.54
CA GLU A 249 -6.88 -1.70 -23.80
C GLU A 249 -7.93 -1.15 -24.77
N GLN A 250 -9.15 -1.69 -24.76
CA GLN A 250 -10.22 -1.29 -25.66
C GLN A 250 -11.00 -0.07 -25.18
N MET A 251 -11.02 0.20 -23.87
CA MET A 251 -11.81 1.31 -23.35
C MET A 251 -11.22 2.68 -23.72
N PRO A 252 -12.06 3.71 -23.94
CA PRO A 252 -11.59 5.07 -24.20
C PRO A 252 -10.68 5.57 -23.08
N LEU A 253 -9.61 6.29 -23.44
CA LEU A 253 -8.67 6.83 -22.45
C LEU A 253 -9.38 7.69 -21.38
N THR A 254 -10.40 8.45 -21.76
CA THR A 254 -11.20 9.26 -20.81
C THR A 254 -11.86 8.44 -19.71
N HIS A 255 -12.17 7.15 -19.94
CA HIS A 255 -12.79 6.29 -18.93
C HIS A 255 -11.88 6.03 -17.73
N TRP A 256 -10.56 6.14 -17.89
CA TRP A 256 -9.60 5.98 -16.80
C TRP A 256 -9.79 7.01 -15.67
N TRP A 257 -10.41 8.15 -15.97
CA TRP A 257 -10.73 9.21 -15.00
C TRP A 257 -12.16 9.14 -14.44
N ARG A 258 -12.96 8.13 -14.82
CA ARG A 258 -14.23 7.88 -14.13
C ARG A 258 -13.97 7.63 -12.65
N THR A 259 -14.78 8.26 -11.80
CA THR A 259 -14.62 8.20 -10.35
C THR A 259 -15.65 7.27 -9.73
N GLY A 260 -15.30 6.63 -8.62
CA GLY A 260 -16.17 5.81 -7.78
C GLY A 260 -15.86 6.06 -6.30
N ARG A 261 -16.72 5.59 -5.40
CA ARG A 261 -16.58 5.76 -3.96
C ARG A 261 -16.10 4.45 -3.33
N HIS A 262 -14.84 4.40 -2.90
CA HIS A 262 -14.29 3.28 -2.15
C HIS A 262 -14.51 3.45 -0.65
N GLN A 263 -15.00 2.41 0.03
CA GLN A 263 -15.31 2.49 1.47
C GLN A 263 -14.06 2.80 2.34
N GLU A 264 -12.88 2.28 1.97
CA GLU A 264 -11.61 2.57 2.66
C GLU A 264 -10.82 3.76 2.07
N PHE A 265 -10.85 3.96 0.76
CA PHE A 265 -9.96 4.93 0.09
C PHE A 265 -10.65 6.23 -0.29
N GLY A 266 -11.94 6.39 0.00
CA GLY A 266 -12.72 7.55 -0.42
C GLY A 266 -12.96 7.57 -1.93
N GLN A 267 -12.99 8.76 -2.51
CA GLN A 267 -13.14 8.90 -3.95
C GLN A 267 -11.87 8.44 -4.68
N VAL A 268 -12.02 7.49 -5.61
CA VAL A 268 -10.93 6.96 -6.43
C VAL A 268 -11.34 6.96 -7.90
N THR A 269 -10.35 7.00 -8.79
CA THR A 269 -10.52 6.81 -10.23
C THR A 269 -10.26 5.36 -10.64
N LEU A 270 -10.73 4.96 -11.82
CA LEU A 270 -10.34 3.68 -12.42
C LEU A 270 -8.82 3.57 -12.59
N ARG A 271 -8.15 4.66 -13.00
CA ARG A 271 -6.68 4.75 -13.04
C ARG A 271 -6.06 4.39 -11.70
N GLN A 272 -6.57 4.95 -10.62
CA GLN A 272 -6.03 4.68 -9.30
C GLN A 272 -6.25 3.23 -8.86
N GLN A 273 -7.39 2.62 -9.21
CA GLN A 273 -7.62 1.20 -8.95
C GLN A 273 -6.64 0.31 -9.73
N ALA A 274 -6.51 0.54 -11.05
CA ALA A 274 -5.55 -0.21 -11.87
C ALA A 274 -4.11 -0.03 -11.38
N SER A 275 -3.70 1.20 -11.04
CA SER A 275 -2.38 1.49 -10.46
C SER A 275 -2.16 0.76 -9.15
N TYR A 276 -3.13 0.81 -8.23
CA TYR A 276 -3.06 0.12 -6.96
C TYR A 276 -2.82 -1.39 -7.14
N PHE A 277 -3.64 -2.07 -7.95
CA PHE A 277 -3.48 -3.51 -8.17
C PHE A 277 -2.17 -3.82 -8.89
N ALA A 278 -1.81 -3.09 -9.94
CA ALA A 278 -0.57 -3.29 -10.69
C ALA A 278 0.67 -3.18 -9.80
N ALA A 279 0.64 -2.21 -8.89
CA ALA A 279 1.73 -2.03 -7.95
C ALA A 279 1.68 -3.10 -6.86
N HIS A 280 0.54 -3.32 -6.20
CA HIS A 280 0.35 -4.28 -5.10
C HIS A 280 0.96 -5.66 -5.40
N GLU A 281 0.74 -6.19 -6.60
CA GLU A 281 1.27 -7.50 -6.99
C GLU A 281 2.82 -7.56 -6.95
N LEU A 282 3.52 -6.44 -7.16
CA LEU A 282 4.98 -6.36 -7.07
C LEU A 282 5.50 -6.69 -5.68
N THR A 283 4.74 -6.38 -4.62
CA THR A 283 5.14 -6.74 -3.25
C THR A 283 5.24 -8.26 -3.11
N HIS A 284 4.34 -9.00 -3.76
CA HIS A 284 4.27 -10.46 -3.72
C HIS A 284 5.33 -11.15 -4.59
N LEU A 285 5.84 -10.51 -5.65
CA LEU A 285 6.96 -11.06 -6.43
C LEU A 285 8.20 -11.28 -5.54
N SER A 286 8.49 -10.32 -4.66
CA SER A 286 9.61 -10.45 -3.72
C SER A 286 9.42 -11.63 -2.75
N GLN A 287 8.18 -11.84 -2.30
CA GLN A 287 7.79 -12.94 -1.42
C GLN A 287 7.98 -14.30 -2.09
N ILE A 288 7.49 -14.48 -3.33
CA ILE A 288 7.72 -15.70 -4.12
C ILE A 288 9.21 -15.89 -4.35
N GLY A 289 9.95 -14.83 -4.69
CA GLY A 289 11.40 -14.89 -4.92
C GLY A 289 12.19 -15.34 -3.69
N VAL A 290 11.82 -14.89 -2.49
CA VAL A 290 12.42 -15.36 -1.22
C VAL A 290 12.18 -16.85 -1.03
N LEU A 291 10.93 -17.31 -1.22
CA LEU A 291 10.58 -18.72 -1.08
C LEU A 291 11.28 -19.59 -2.12
N ARG A 292 11.31 -19.16 -3.38
CA ARG A 292 11.96 -19.88 -4.49
C ARG A 292 13.43 -20.18 -4.20
N ARG A 293 14.16 -19.26 -3.54
CA ARG A 293 15.58 -19.45 -3.18
C ARG A 293 15.83 -20.58 -2.18
N THR A 294 14.80 -21.06 -1.48
CA THR A 294 14.93 -22.22 -0.57
C THR A 294 15.14 -23.53 -1.32
N TRP A 295 14.76 -23.59 -2.60
CA TRP A 295 14.99 -24.75 -3.47
C TRP A 295 15.85 -24.32 -4.64
N PRO A 296 17.17 -24.56 -4.63
CA PRO A 296 18.00 -24.28 -5.80
C PRO A 296 17.43 -25.03 -7.01
N SER A 297 17.45 -24.40 -8.19
CA SER A 297 17.21 -25.14 -9.43
C SER A 297 18.28 -26.22 -9.51
N ASN A 298 17.89 -27.49 -9.41
CA ASN A 298 18.76 -28.57 -9.85
C ASN A 298 18.94 -28.34 -11.36
N GLY A 299 20.11 -27.82 -11.75
CA GLY A 299 20.50 -27.79 -13.16
C GLY A 299 20.41 -29.22 -13.73
N PRO A 300 20.21 -29.36 -15.05
CA PRO A 300 20.12 -30.69 -15.65
C PRO A 300 21.36 -31.51 -15.28
N ALA A 301 21.12 -32.71 -14.74
CA ALA A 301 22.12 -33.75 -14.57
C ALA A 301 22.59 -34.27 -15.93
#